data_AF-A0A6H9KY82-F1
#
_entry.id   AF-A0A6H9KY82-F1
#
_cell.length_a   1.000
_cell.length_b   1.000
_cell.length_c   1.000
_cell.angle_alpha   90.00
_cell.angle_beta   90.00
_cell.angle_gamma   90.00
#
_symmetry.space_group_name_H-M   'P 1'
#
loop_
_entity.id
_entity.type
_entity.pdbx_description
1 polymer ?
#
loop_
_entity_poly.entity_id
_entity_poly.type
_entity_poly.pdbx_seq_one_letter_code
_entity_poly.pdbx_strand_id
1 'polypeptide(L)'
;MTLTEQVTKRIIRKLIKGEDYRIEIVTLINAQFLQYVIEFFKQVAEAKLKNQNITVDWYKKEMLSLDLSPEEIAINSGLNKKTITNMYNSGTKEIVINASYEHYDTLYKAIEDLTQVEDLNLSLSIKFNKVSIELDINESLIVINTLAVKRAALRGGLWSTAGKQAEGPLMLTLCKLFKVPKENYTEKLKSKKVKKGSVNREVDFFLNTEKDVFKCEVKLMGKGNPESADAVIARDSKVFVADKLSDQNKAQLDELGVEWVELREINGFKKFKTVLDNLEIPNSDFCENLELELDRILA
;
A
#
# COMPACT_ATOMS: atom_id res chain seq x y z
N MET A 1 1.20 6.16 6.10
CA MET A 1 2.51 5.71 5.55
C MET A 1 2.71 6.37 4.19
N THR A 2 3.94 6.76 3.88
CA THR A 2 4.33 7.44 2.64
C THR A 2 5.62 6.79 2.17
N LEU A 3 5.73 6.44 0.88
CA LEU A 3 7.03 6.05 0.32
C LEU A 3 7.94 7.28 0.26
N THR A 4 9.23 7.06 0.43
CA THR A 4 10.21 8.10 0.12
C THR A 4 10.26 8.31 -1.39
N GLU A 5 10.56 9.52 -1.82
CA GLU A 5 10.71 9.85 -3.23
C GLU A 5 11.71 8.93 -3.94
N GLN A 6 12.80 8.57 -3.26
CA GLN A 6 13.81 7.62 -3.77
C GLN A 6 13.22 6.24 -4.05
N VAL A 7 12.34 5.71 -3.19
CA VAL A 7 11.68 4.42 -3.42
C VAL A 7 10.76 4.52 -4.64
N THR A 8 9.98 5.59 -4.74
CA THR A 8 9.11 5.85 -5.91
C THR A 8 9.92 5.91 -7.21
N LYS A 9 11.05 6.64 -7.22
CA LYS A 9 11.98 6.70 -8.36
C LYS A 9 12.52 5.32 -8.76
N ARG A 10 12.89 4.48 -7.79
CA ARG A 10 13.34 3.10 -8.06
C ARG A 10 12.23 2.24 -8.65
N ILE A 11 11.00 2.35 -8.15
CA ILE A 11 9.83 1.64 -8.69
C ILE A 11 9.61 2.02 -10.16
N ILE A 12 9.56 3.32 -10.46
CA ILE A 12 9.37 3.81 -11.83
C ILE A 12 10.48 3.30 -12.74
N ARG A 13 11.75 3.40 -12.31
CA ARG A 13 12.89 2.91 -13.08
C ARG A 13 12.74 1.43 -13.42
N LYS A 14 12.33 0.59 -12.46
CA LYS A 14 12.09 -0.84 -12.69
C LYS A 14 10.94 -1.07 -13.66
N LEU A 15 9.82 -0.36 -13.51
CA LEU A 15 8.67 -0.47 -14.39
C LEU A 15 9.03 -0.13 -15.85
N ILE A 16 9.73 0.99 -16.09
CA ILE A 16 10.13 1.39 -17.45
C ILE A 16 11.06 0.36 -18.11
N LYS A 17 11.92 -0.29 -17.32
CA LYS A 17 12.82 -1.35 -17.80
C LYS A 17 12.15 -2.72 -17.97
N GLY A 18 10.87 -2.85 -17.61
CA GLY A 18 10.16 -4.12 -17.57
C GLY A 18 10.61 -5.07 -16.45
N GLU A 19 11.26 -4.54 -15.42
CA GLU A 19 11.70 -5.28 -14.23
C GLU A 19 10.61 -5.38 -13.16
N ASP A 20 10.74 -6.35 -12.26
CA ASP A 20 9.83 -6.49 -11.12
C ASP A 20 10.15 -5.48 -10.00
N TYR A 21 9.27 -4.50 -9.80
CA TYR A 21 9.38 -3.51 -8.73
C TYR A 21 9.02 -4.05 -7.33
N ARG A 22 8.36 -5.22 -7.25
CA ARG A 22 7.83 -5.77 -5.98
C ARG A 22 8.90 -5.97 -4.92
N ILE A 23 10.15 -6.22 -5.33
CA ILE A 23 11.28 -6.37 -4.41
C ILE A 23 11.55 -5.11 -3.59
N GLU A 24 11.35 -3.91 -4.18
CA GLU A 24 11.50 -2.63 -3.48
C GLU A 24 10.48 -2.53 -2.33
N ILE A 25 9.24 -2.93 -2.60
CA ILE A 25 8.14 -2.89 -1.61
C ILE A 25 8.36 -3.91 -0.51
N VAL A 26 8.71 -5.15 -0.87
CA VAL A 26 8.99 -6.21 0.11
C VAL A 26 10.14 -5.82 1.03
N THR A 27 11.21 -5.23 0.48
CA THR A 27 12.36 -4.75 1.26
C THR A 27 11.94 -3.66 2.25
N LEU A 28 11.09 -2.72 1.82
CA LEU A 28 10.57 -1.66 2.68
C LEU A 28 9.67 -2.21 3.80
N ILE A 29 8.76 -3.14 3.48
CA ILE A 29 7.90 -3.81 4.48
C ILE A 29 8.77 -4.53 5.51
N ASN A 30 9.83 -5.22 5.09
CA ASN A 30 10.76 -5.91 5.99
C ASN A 30 11.47 -4.93 6.93
N ALA A 31 12.05 -3.85 6.39
CA ALA A 31 12.76 -2.86 7.20
C ALA A 31 11.82 -2.20 8.23
N GLN A 32 10.64 -1.74 7.80
CA GLN A 32 9.68 -1.10 8.72
C GLN A 32 9.13 -2.06 9.77
N PHE A 33 8.88 -3.32 9.39
CA PHE A 33 8.39 -4.32 10.34
C PHE A 33 9.44 -4.66 11.38
N LEU A 34 10.70 -4.90 10.98
CA LEU A 34 11.77 -5.24 11.91
C LEU A 34 12.09 -4.07 12.86
N GLN A 35 12.05 -2.83 12.36
CA GLN A 35 12.16 -1.65 13.22
C GLN A 35 11.03 -1.59 14.24
N TYR A 36 9.78 -1.84 13.81
CA TYR A 36 8.64 -1.91 14.73
C TYR A 36 8.81 -3.02 15.76
N VAL A 37 9.23 -4.23 15.36
CA VAL A 37 9.47 -5.36 16.27
C VAL A 37 10.43 -4.98 17.38
N ILE A 38 11.54 -4.31 17.05
CA ILE A 38 12.54 -3.86 18.03
C ILE A 38 11.92 -2.88 19.02
N GLU A 39 11.21 -1.84 18.54
CA GLU A 39 10.60 -0.85 19.43
C GLU A 39 9.46 -1.44 20.27
N PHE A 40 8.66 -2.32 19.68
CA PHE A 40 7.56 -2.99 20.37
C PHE A 40 8.06 -3.88 21.51
N PHE A 41 9.12 -4.65 21.30
CA PHE A 41 9.69 -5.47 22.38
C PHE A 41 10.31 -4.62 23.50
N LYS A 42 10.86 -3.43 23.22
CA LYS A 42 11.27 -2.48 24.26
C LYS A 42 10.07 -2.02 25.08
N GLN A 43 8.96 -1.66 24.43
CA GLN A 43 7.72 -1.25 25.10
C GLN A 43 7.17 -2.37 25.99
N VAL A 44 7.12 -3.60 25.49
CA VAL A 44 6.71 -4.79 26.25
C VAL A 44 7.60 -4.99 27.48
N ALA A 45 8.92 -4.89 27.32
CA ALA A 45 9.86 -5.03 28.42
C ALA A 45 9.66 -3.95 29.50
N GLU A 46 9.52 -2.69 29.09
CA GLU A 46 9.27 -1.57 30.01
C GLU A 46 7.92 -1.70 30.72
N ALA A 47 6.87 -2.09 30.00
CA ALA A 47 5.52 -2.26 30.54
C ALA A 47 5.46 -3.37 31.60
N LYS A 48 6.09 -4.53 31.32
CA LYS A 48 6.19 -5.64 32.28
C LYS A 48 7.01 -5.25 33.50
N LEU A 49 8.13 -4.54 33.34
CA LEU A 49 8.96 -4.09 34.47
C LEU A 49 8.27 -3.08 35.38
N LYS A 50 7.42 -2.20 34.83
CA LYS A 50 6.65 -1.22 35.61
C LYS A 50 5.55 -1.86 36.47
N ASN A 51 5.02 -3.01 36.05
CA ASN A 51 3.91 -3.68 36.74
C ASN A 51 4.45 -4.85 37.58
N GLN A 52 4.82 -4.55 38.82
CA GLN A 52 5.42 -5.50 39.77
C GLN A 52 4.44 -6.56 40.32
N ASN A 53 3.13 -6.39 40.12
CA ASN A 53 2.09 -7.28 40.65
C ASN A 53 1.54 -8.22 39.58
N ILE A 54 1.54 -9.52 39.87
CA ILE A 54 1.14 -10.63 38.98
C ILE A 54 -0.37 -10.64 38.64
N THR A 55 -1.21 -9.94 39.41
CA THR A 55 -2.69 -10.06 39.33
C THR A 55 -3.39 -9.06 38.40
N VAL A 56 -2.69 -8.05 37.89
CA VAL A 56 -3.26 -7.08 36.94
C VAL A 56 -2.82 -7.49 35.55
N ASP A 57 -3.77 -7.56 34.62
CA ASP A 57 -3.48 -7.64 33.18
C ASP A 57 -2.75 -6.36 32.74
N TRP A 58 -1.44 -6.39 32.95
CA TRP A 58 -0.54 -5.28 32.64
C TRP A 58 -0.55 -4.97 31.15
N TYR A 59 -0.81 -5.97 30.31
CA TYR A 59 -0.87 -5.79 28.87
C TYR A 59 -2.06 -4.91 28.52
N LYS A 60 -3.26 -5.24 28.99
CA LYS A 60 -4.45 -4.41 28.77
C LYS A 60 -4.26 -2.99 29.31
N LYS A 61 -3.67 -2.85 30.50
CA LYS A 61 -3.43 -1.55 31.14
C LYS A 61 -2.43 -0.67 30.36
N GLU A 62 -1.28 -1.20 30.00
CA GLU A 62 -0.18 -0.42 29.41
C GLU A 62 -0.29 -0.36 27.88
N MET A 63 -0.56 -1.49 27.24
CA MET A 63 -0.54 -1.63 25.78
C MET A 63 -1.85 -1.22 25.12
N LEU A 64 -2.95 -1.10 25.88
CA LEU A 64 -4.21 -0.55 25.40
C LEU A 64 -4.61 0.76 26.12
N SER A 65 -3.64 1.47 26.72
CA SER A 65 -3.89 2.76 27.37
C SER A 65 -4.50 3.79 26.41
N LEU A 66 -5.39 4.65 26.93
CA LEU A 66 -5.99 5.76 26.18
C LEU A 66 -4.99 6.86 25.77
N ASP A 67 -3.78 6.82 26.33
CA ASP A 67 -2.66 7.69 25.95
C ASP A 67 -2.06 7.29 24.59
N LEU A 68 -2.30 6.05 24.14
CA LEU A 68 -1.89 5.56 22.83
C LEU A 68 -2.84 6.04 21.73
N SER A 69 -2.36 6.03 20.50
CA SER A 69 -3.22 6.33 19.36
C SER A 69 -4.24 5.20 19.14
N PRO A 70 -5.43 5.50 18.57
CA PRO A 70 -6.43 4.46 18.28
C PRO A 70 -5.91 3.36 17.33
N GLU A 71 -4.94 3.69 16.47
CA GLU A 71 -4.30 2.70 15.61
C GLU A 71 -3.39 1.76 16.40
N GLU A 72 -2.61 2.27 17.36
CA GLU A 72 -1.78 1.44 18.24
C GLU A 72 -2.63 0.55 19.13
N ILE A 73 -3.70 1.09 19.74
CA ILE A 73 -4.65 0.31 20.55
C ILE A 73 -5.26 -0.82 19.72
N ALA A 74 -5.70 -0.54 18.49
CA ALA A 74 -6.23 -1.57 17.61
C ALA A 74 -5.20 -2.67 17.34
N ILE A 75 -3.98 -2.31 16.92
CA ILE A 75 -2.92 -3.28 16.63
C ILE A 75 -2.58 -4.12 17.86
N ASN A 76 -2.43 -3.49 19.02
CA ASN A 76 -2.09 -4.15 20.28
C ASN A 76 -3.22 -5.07 20.78
N SER A 77 -4.48 -4.79 20.42
CA SER A 77 -5.61 -5.68 20.70
C SER A 77 -5.73 -6.88 19.75
N GLY A 78 -4.85 -6.99 18.76
CA GLY A 78 -4.91 -8.03 17.73
C GLY A 78 -5.77 -7.69 16.51
N LEU A 79 -6.10 -6.40 16.29
CA LEU A 79 -6.90 -5.96 15.14
C LEU A 79 -6.22 -4.87 14.31
N ASN A 80 -6.56 -4.83 13.02
CA ASN A 80 -6.25 -3.68 12.18
C ASN A 80 -7.40 -2.66 12.28
N LYS A 81 -7.08 -1.38 12.47
CA LYS A 81 -8.05 -0.28 12.41
C LYS A 81 -8.96 -0.33 11.18
N LYS A 82 -8.43 -0.73 10.01
CA LYS A 82 -9.23 -0.89 8.78
C LYS A 82 -10.29 -1.98 8.92
N THR A 83 -9.98 -3.09 9.60
CA THR A 83 -10.93 -4.16 9.89
C THR A 83 -12.06 -3.64 10.76
N ILE A 84 -11.75 -2.91 11.83
CA ILE A 84 -12.75 -2.30 12.70
C ILE A 84 -13.64 -1.34 11.90
N THR A 85 -13.05 -0.43 11.12
CA THR A 85 -13.82 0.51 10.30
C THR A 85 -14.79 -0.20 9.36
N ASN A 86 -14.39 -1.34 8.78
CA ASN A 86 -15.24 -2.12 7.88
C ASN A 86 -16.36 -2.86 8.64
N MET A 87 -16.07 -3.42 9.83
CA MET A 87 -17.05 -4.14 10.64
C MET A 87 -18.15 -3.20 11.18
N TYR A 88 -17.76 -2.00 11.62
CA TYR A 88 -18.65 -1.05 12.29
C TYR A 88 -19.12 0.08 11.36
N ASN A 89 -18.70 0.09 10.10
CA ASN A 89 -18.91 1.17 9.13
C ASN A 89 -18.49 2.56 9.66
N SER A 90 -17.56 2.60 10.62
CA SER A 90 -17.11 3.83 11.27
C SER A 90 -15.73 3.65 11.88
N GLY A 91 -14.89 4.68 11.72
CA GLY A 91 -13.50 4.70 12.21
C GLY A 91 -13.28 5.75 13.30
N THR A 92 -14.32 6.17 14.03
CA THR A 92 -14.19 7.14 15.13
C THR A 92 -13.33 6.59 16.27
N LYS A 93 -12.67 7.49 17.00
CA LYS A 93 -11.77 7.10 18.11
C LYS A 93 -12.47 6.18 19.12
N GLU A 94 -13.69 6.51 19.52
CA GLU A 94 -14.48 5.74 20.48
C GLU A 94 -14.80 4.32 19.97
N ILE A 95 -15.29 4.19 18.74
CA ILE A 95 -15.63 2.88 18.15
C ILE A 95 -14.38 2.02 18.05
N VAL A 96 -13.26 2.60 17.61
CA VAL A 96 -11.99 1.87 17.50
C VAL A 96 -11.54 1.36 18.87
N ILE A 97 -11.60 2.19 19.91
CA ILE A 97 -11.18 1.78 21.26
C ILE A 97 -12.10 0.71 21.83
N ASN A 98 -13.42 0.90 21.75
CA ASN A 98 -14.39 -0.06 22.29
C ASN A 98 -14.26 -1.43 21.61
N ALA A 99 -14.20 -1.46 20.27
CA ALA A 99 -14.01 -2.69 19.51
C ALA A 99 -12.66 -3.37 19.82
N SER A 100 -11.61 -2.58 20.09
CA SER A 100 -10.29 -3.11 20.46
C SER A 100 -10.33 -3.79 21.83
N TYR A 101 -11.00 -3.18 22.83
CA TYR A 101 -11.13 -3.80 24.15
C TYR A 101 -11.95 -5.09 24.11
N GLU A 102 -13.09 -5.09 23.41
CA GLU A 102 -13.94 -6.28 23.25
C GLU A 102 -13.19 -7.42 22.54
N HIS A 103 -12.44 -7.08 21.48
CA HIS A 103 -11.65 -8.08 20.77
C HIS A 103 -10.50 -8.62 21.61
N TYR A 104 -9.81 -7.76 22.36
CA TYR A 104 -8.74 -8.20 23.26
C TYR A 104 -9.25 -9.22 24.28
N ASP A 105 -10.41 -8.95 24.91
CA ASP A 105 -11.00 -9.87 25.89
C ASP A 105 -11.38 -11.21 25.25
N THR A 106 -11.90 -11.17 24.02
CA THR A 106 -12.23 -12.37 23.24
C THR A 106 -10.97 -13.17 22.87
N LEU A 107 -9.91 -12.48 22.42
CA LEU A 107 -8.64 -13.08 22.05
C LEU A 107 -7.94 -13.71 23.26
N TYR A 108 -7.90 -13.00 24.39
CA TYR A 108 -7.32 -13.50 25.63
C TYR A 108 -8.00 -14.80 26.06
N LYS A 109 -9.33 -14.80 26.08
CA LYS A 109 -10.12 -15.99 26.43
C LYS A 109 -9.88 -17.15 25.48
N ALA A 110 -9.83 -16.89 24.16
CA ALA A 110 -9.54 -17.94 23.18
C ALA A 110 -8.14 -18.54 23.38
N ILE A 111 -7.15 -17.72 23.73
CA ILE A 111 -5.80 -18.18 24.06
C ILE A 111 -5.81 -19.02 25.34
N GLU A 112 -6.47 -18.54 26.40
CA GLU A 112 -6.58 -19.26 27.67
C GLU A 112 -7.26 -20.63 27.51
N ASP A 113 -8.36 -20.70 26.75
CA ASP A 113 -9.07 -21.94 26.48
C ASP A 113 -8.19 -22.94 25.69
N LEU A 114 -7.35 -22.46 24.77
CA LEU A 114 -6.44 -23.30 23.98
C LEU A 114 -5.25 -23.81 24.82
N THR A 115 -4.69 -22.98 25.70
CA THR A 115 -3.51 -23.33 26.50
C THR A 115 -3.85 -24.28 27.66
N GLN A 116 -5.12 -24.38 28.07
CA GLN A 116 -5.57 -25.36 29.06
C GLN A 116 -5.66 -26.80 28.52
N VAL A 117 -5.77 -26.98 27.19
CA VAL A 117 -6.00 -28.29 26.56
C VAL A 117 -4.69 -28.94 26.09
N GLU A 118 -3.64 -28.14 25.85
CA GLU A 118 -2.36 -28.61 25.32
C GLU A 118 -1.25 -28.59 26.38
N ASP A 119 -0.46 -29.67 26.46
CA ASP A 119 0.80 -29.72 27.25
C ASP A 119 1.94 -29.00 26.50
N LEU A 120 1.66 -27.80 26.01
CA LEU A 120 2.60 -26.95 25.28
C LEU A 120 3.11 -25.86 26.21
N ASN A 121 4.43 -25.81 26.42
CA ASN A 121 5.06 -24.72 27.16
C ASN A 121 5.84 -23.82 26.19
N LEU A 122 5.35 -22.59 26.00
CA LEU A 122 5.97 -21.55 25.18
C LEU A 122 6.33 -20.37 26.08
N SER A 123 7.60 -19.95 26.06
CA SER A 123 8.05 -18.74 26.75
C SER A 123 8.89 -17.86 25.83
N LEU A 124 8.67 -16.55 25.93
CA LEU A 124 9.49 -15.53 25.28
C LEU A 124 10.31 -14.79 26.34
N SER A 125 11.63 -14.85 26.20
CA SER A 125 12.57 -14.12 27.06
C SER A 125 13.10 -12.89 26.34
N ILE A 126 12.90 -11.71 26.92
CA ILE A 126 13.36 -10.43 26.37
C ILE A 126 14.44 -9.86 27.30
N LYS A 127 15.65 -9.70 26.77
CA LYS A 127 16.78 -9.08 27.47
C LYS A 127 16.92 -7.62 27.06
N PHE A 128 16.70 -6.71 28.00
CA PHE A 128 16.77 -5.27 27.79
C PHE A 128 17.49 -4.59 28.96
N ASN A 129 18.49 -3.75 28.69
CA ASN A 129 19.26 -3.01 29.70
C ASN A 129 19.78 -3.87 30.87
N LYS A 130 20.32 -5.07 30.58
CA LYS A 130 20.81 -6.06 31.56
C LYS A 130 19.72 -6.71 32.43
N VAL A 131 18.46 -6.42 32.18
CA VAL A 131 17.31 -7.08 32.80
C VAL A 131 16.73 -8.08 31.81
N SER A 132 16.35 -9.25 32.31
CA SER A 132 15.64 -10.28 31.52
C SER A 132 14.22 -10.35 32.05
N ILE A 133 13.24 -10.18 31.17
CA ILE A 133 11.85 -10.52 31.48
C ILE A 133 11.47 -11.79 30.74
N GLU A 134 10.56 -12.55 31.33
CA GLU A 134 9.94 -13.71 30.68
C GLU A 134 8.44 -13.45 30.60
N LEU A 135 7.89 -13.75 29.43
CA LEU A 135 6.45 -13.75 29.19
C LEU A 135 5.95 -15.18 29.34
N ASP A 136 4.81 -15.34 29.99
CA ASP A 136 4.11 -16.62 30.01
C ASP A 136 3.53 -16.97 28.63
N ILE A 137 2.90 -18.14 28.51
CA ILE A 137 2.35 -18.61 27.24
C ILE A 137 1.26 -17.67 26.68
N ASN A 138 0.38 -17.16 27.54
CA ASN A 138 -0.73 -16.30 27.11
C ASN A 138 -0.17 -14.95 26.63
N GLU A 139 0.73 -14.35 27.41
CA GLU A 139 1.42 -13.11 27.07
C GLU A 139 2.24 -13.25 25.78
N SER A 140 2.93 -14.38 25.61
CA SER A 140 3.73 -14.68 24.42
C SER A 140 2.86 -14.76 23.17
N LEU A 141 1.72 -15.45 23.25
CA LEU A 141 0.80 -15.60 22.13
C LEU A 141 0.12 -14.27 21.75
N ILE A 142 -0.23 -13.44 22.73
CA ILE A 142 -0.75 -12.08 22.49
C ILE A 142 0.30 -11.24 21.76
N VAL A 143 1.54 -11.23 22.24
CA VAL A 143 2.65 -10.50 21.60
C VAL A 143 2.90 -10.98 20.16
N ILE A 144 2.88 -12.29 19.92
CA ILE A 144 3.01 -12.87 18.58
C ILE A 144 1.85 -12.43 17.67
N ASN A 145 0.61 -12.44 18.18
CA ASN A 145 -0.55 -12.00 17.42
C ASN A 145 -0.44 -10.53 17.01
N THR A 146 -0.06 -9.65 17.95
CA THR A 146 0.16 -8.22 17.69
C THR A 146 1.21 -8.00 16.59
N LEU A 147 2.32 -8.73 16.62
CA LEU A 147 3.34 -8.69 15.57
C LEU A 147 2.78 -9.15 14.21
N ALA A 148 2.01 -10.23 14.18
CA ALA A 148 1.39 -10.75 12.96
C ALA A 148 0.40 -9.73 12.35
N VAL A 149 -0.42 -9.11 13.19
CA VAL A 149 -1.40 -8.09 12.80
C VAL A 149 -0.68 -6.85 12.26
N LYS A 150 0.38 -6.37 12.92
CA LYS A 150 1.18 -5.26 12.40
C LYS A 150 1.80 -5.59 11.05
N ARG A 151 2.37 -6.79 10.89
CA ARG A 151 2.94 -7.24 9.60
C ARG A 151 1.88 -7.23 8.49
N ALA A 152 0.68 -7.73 8.78
CA ALA A 152 -0.43 -7.73 7.83
C ALA A 152 -0.88 -6.30 7.46
N ALA A 153 -0.99 -5.41 8.46
CA ALA A 153 -1.34 -4.01 8.25
C ALA A 153 -0.30 -3.27 7.39
N LEU A 154 1.00 -3.47 7.66
CA LEU A 154 2.09 -2.89 6.86
C LEU A 154 2.05 -3.38 5.41
N ARG A 155 1.85 -4.69 5.19
CA ARG A 155 1.71 -5.25 3.84
C ARG A 155 0.55 -4.58 3.09
N GLY A 156 -0.65 -4.60 3.67
CA GLY A 156 -1.85 -4.03 3.02
C GLY A 156 -1.71 -2.54 2.74
N GLY A 157 -1.15 -1.78 3.68
CA GLY A 157 -0.92 -0.35 3.53
C GLY A 157 0.11 -0.01 2.46
N LEU A 158 1.30 -0.61 2.53
CA LEU A 158 2.41 -0.27 1.63
C LEU A 158 2.15 -0.64 0.17
N TRP A 159 1.50 -1.78 -0.12
CA TRP A 159 1.12 -2.12 -1.50
C TRP A 159 0.17 -1.09 -2.11
N SER A 160 -0.84 -0.67 -1.35
CA SER A 160 -1.82 0.34 -1.80
C SER A 160 -1.17 1.71 -1.97
N THR A 161 -0.36 2.14 -1.00
CA THR A 161 0.37 3.42 -1.08
C THR A 161 1.36 3.41 -2.24
N ALA A 162 2.05 2.30 -2.49
CA ALA A 162 3.02 2.19 -3.57
C ALA A 162 2.40 2.35 -4.95
N GLY A 163 1.25 1.70 -5.20
CA GLY A 163 0.47 1.93 -6.41
C GLY A 163 0.15 3.41 -6.56
N LYS A 164 -0.60 3.97 -5.60
CA LYS A 164 -1.11 5.34 -5.68
C LYS A 164 -0.03 6.41 -5.82
N GLN A 165 1.14 6.21 -5.22
CA GLN A 165 2.25 7.17 -5.31
C GLN A 165 3.11 7.00 -6.56
N ALA A 166 3.05 5.85 -7.24
CA ALA A 166 3.77 5.63 -8.49
C ALA A 166 2.96 6.04 -9.72
N GLU A 167 1.62 5.99 -9.68
CA GLU A 167 0.72 6.24 -10.82
C GLU A 167 1.03 7.55 -11.57
N GLY A 168 0.95 8.71 -10.90
CA GLY A 168 1.21 10.02 -11.51
C GLY A 168 2.66 10.20 -11.99
N PRO A 169 3.67 9.98 -11.13
CA PRO A 169 5.09 10.06 -11.52
C PRO A 169 5.49 9.13 -12.68
N LEU A 170 4.87 7.95 -12.78
CA LEU A 170 5.08 7.03 -13.91
C LEU A 170 4.57 7.65 -15.22
N MET A 171 3.36 8.19 -15.23
CA MET A 171 2.81 8.86 -16.40
C MET A 171 3.64 10.08 -16.81
N LEU A 172 4.06 10.90 -15.85
CA LEU A 172 4.98 12.01 -16.11
C LEU A 172 6.29 11.54 -16.74
N THR A 173 6.83 10.42 -16.26
CA THR A 173 8.06 9.85 -16.79
C THR A 173 7.88 9.39 -18.23
N LEU A 174 6.76 8.71 -18.53
CA LEU A 174 6.41 8.30 -19.90
C LEU A 174 6.26 9.51 -20.83
N CYS A 175 5.52 10.55 -20.42
CA CYS A 175 5.38 11.78 -21.20
C CYS A 175 6.73 12.44 -21.48
N LYS A 176 7.60 12.55 -20.47
CA LYS A 176 8.94 13.14 -20.62
C LYS A 176 9.84 12.30 -21.54
N LEU A 177 9.80 10.97 -21.41
CA LEU A 177 10.58 10.04 -22.26
C LEU A 177 10.24 10.24 -23.74
N PHE A 178 8.97 10.46 -24.09
CA PHE A 178 8.55 10.72 -25.47
C PHE A 178 8.40 12.20 -25.79
N LYS A 179 9.00 13.07 -24.97
CA LYS A 179 9.05 14.53 -25.15
C LYS A 179 7.68 15.14 -25.48
N VAL A 180 6.63 14.63 -24.83
CA VAL A 180 5.27 15.15 -24.97
C VAL A 180 5.25 16.59 -24.43
N PRO A 181 4.69 17.57 -25.17
CA PRO A 181 4.61 18.94 -24.69
C PRO A 181 3.79 19.05 -23.40
N LYS A 182 4.13 20.00 -22.53
CA LYS A 182 3.52 20.13 -21.20
C LYS A 182 2.03 20.48 -21.26
N GLU A 183 1.62 21.15 -22.32
CA GLU A 183 0.24 21.50 -22.64
C GLU A 183 -0.63 20.27 -22.94
N ASN A 184 -0.02 19.16 -23.38
CA ASN A 184 -0.72 17.94 -23.75
C ASN A 184 -0.91 16.96 -22.59
N TYR A 185 -0.59 17.32 -21.35
CA TYR A 185 -0.87 16.46 -20.20
C TYR A 185 -1.08 17.22 -18.88
N THR A 186 -1.81 16.61 -17.95
CA THR A 186 -1.94 17.12 -16.57
C THR A 186 -2.24 16.01 -15.57
N GLU A 187 -1.67 16.11 -14.36
CA GLU A 187 -1.99 15.19 -13.26
C GLU A 187 -3.36 15.47 -12.63
N LYS A 188 -3.86 16.72 -12.70
CA LYS A 188 -5.15 17.11 -12.13
C LYS A 188 -5.85 18.11 -13.03
N LEU A 189 -7.11 17.86 -13.37
CA LEU A 189 -8.00 18.89 -13.90
C LEU A 189 -8.15 19.97 -12.81
N LYS A 190 -7.84 21.23 -13.14
CA LYS A 190 -8.20 22.37 -12.28
C LYS A 190 -9.69 22.27 -11.99
N SER A 191 -10.03 22.13 -10.72
CA SER A 191 -11.38 21.88 -10.20
C SER A 191 -12.41 22.82 -10.83
N LYS A 192 -13.13 22.40 -11.87
CA LYS A 192 -14.41 23.03 -12.21
C LYS A 192 -15.35 22.69 -11.05
N LYS A 193 -15.92 23.72 -10.41
CA LYS A 193 -16.92 23.60 -9.34
C LYS A 193 -17.95 22.53 -9.72
N VAL A 194 -17.92 21.40 -9.01
CA VAL A 194 -18.74 20.24 -9.30
C VAL A 194 -20.14 20.47 -8.74
N LYS A 195 -21.18 20.24 -9.57
CA LYS A 195 -22.59 20.23 -9.14
C LYS A 195 -22.82 19.07 -8.17
N LYS A 196 -23.53 19.34 -7.07
CA LYS A 196 -23.96 18.37 -6.05
C LYS A 196 -24.64 17.18 -6.74
N GLY A 197 -24.07 15.97 -6.62
CA GLY A 197 -24.62 14.73 -7.20
C GLY A 197 -23.84 14.10 -8.36
N SER A 198 -22.76 14.72 -8.85
CA SER A 198 -21.86 14.05 -9.80
C SER A 198 -20.76 13.29 -9.06
N VAL A 199 -20.64 11.99 -9.37
CA VAL A 199 -19.64 11.10 -8.76
C VAL A 199 -18.28 11.49 -9.29
N ASN A 200 -17.55 12.33 -8.55
CA ASN A 200 -16.19 12.71 -8.89
C ASN A 200 -15.26 11.54 -8.54
N ARG A 201 -15.16 10.56 -9.43
CA ARG A 201 -14.20 9.45 -9.29
C ARG A 201 -12.81 9.98 -9.66
N GLU A 202 -11.84 9.75 -8.78
CA GLU A 202 -10.44 10.18 -8.94
C GLU A 202 -9.84 9.46 -10.16
N VAL A 203 -9.56 10.21 -11.23
CA VAL A 203 -8.81 9.75 -12.42
C VAL A 203 -7.35 10.10 -12.21
N ASP A 204 -6.45 9.17 -12.53
CA ASP A 204 -5.04 9.25 -12.14
C ASP A 204 -4.26 10.31 -12.96
N PHE A 205 -4.58 10.45 -14.25
CA PHE A 205 -3.86 11.35 -15.16
C PHE A 205 -4.68 11.72 -16.41
N PHE A 206 -4.34 12.81 -17.08
CA PHE A 206 -4.98 13.25 -18.32
C PHE A 206 -3.96 13.52 -19.41
N LEU A 207 -4.27 13.05 -20.62
CA LEU A 207 -3.61 13.44 -21.86
C LEU A 207 -4.58 14.30 -22.67
N ASN A 208 -4.10 15.34 -23.33
CA ASN A 208 -4.95 16.31 -24.01
C ASN A 208 -4.43 16.60 -25.41
N THR A 209 -5.35 16.82 -26.34
CA THR A 209 -5.10 17.54 -27.60
C THR A 209 -5.78 18.91 -27.52
N GLU A 210 -5.74 19.69 -28.61
CA GLU A 210 -6.51 20.94 -28.67
C GLU A 210 -8.03 20.70 -28.58
N LYS A 211 -8.49 19.50 -28.97
CA LYS A 211 -9.92 19.17 -29.11
C LYS A 211 -10.43 18.27 -27.98
N ASP A 212 -9.60 17.33 -27.53
CA ASP A 212 -10.03 16.21 -26.70
C ASP A 212 -9.20 16.08 -25.42
N VAL A 213 -9.83 15.52 -24.39
CA VAL A 213 -9.21 15.20 -23.10
C VAL A 213 -9.40 13.71 -22.84
N PHE A 214 -8.29 12.97 -22.79
CA PHE A 214 -8.25 11.54 -22.59
C PHE A 214 -7.90 11.22 -21.13
N LYS A 215 -8.81 10.52 -20.46
CA LYS A 215 -8.57 9.97 -19.12
C LYS A 215 -7.61 8.79 -19.21
N CYS A 216 -6.58 8.83 -18.38
CA CYS A 216 -5.59 7.78 -18.26
C CYS A 216 -5.70 7.13 -16.88
N GLU A 217 -5.69 5.81 -16.87
CA GLU A 217 -5.71 5.00 -15.67
C GLU A 217 -4.42 4.20 -15.57
N VAL A 218 -3.83 4.15 -14.37
CA VAL A 218 -2.60 3.40 -14.13
C VAL A 218 -2.85 2.37 -13.05
N LYS A 219 -2.39 1.13 -13.25
CA LYS A 219 -2.52 0.08 -12.23
C LYS A 219 -1.27 -0.77 -12.13
N LEU A 220 -0.72 -0.85 -10.92
CA LEU A 220 0.34 -1.80 -10.60
C LEU A 220 -0.30 -3.09 -10.09
N MET A 221 -0.47 -4.04 -11.00
CA MET A 221 -1.29 -5.24 -10.85
C MET A 221 -0.51 -6.39 -10.22
N GLY A 222 -1.21 -7.26 -9.51
CA GLY A 222 -0.71 -8.59 -9.15
C GLY A 222 -1.28 -9.64 -10.12
N LYS A 223 -0.59 -10.77 -10.29
CA LYS A 223 -1.10 -11.91 -11.08
C LYS A 223 -2.51 -12.35 -10.65
N GLY A 224 -2.86 -12.17 -9.37
CA GLY A 224 -4.14 -12.56 -8.79
C GLY A 224 -5.25 -11.51 -8.80
N ASN A 225 -5.08 -10.38 -9.51
CA ASN A 225 -6.12 -9.34 -9.56
C ASN A 225 -6.40 -8.84 -10.99
N PRO A 226 -6.79 -9.71 -11.94
CA PRO A 226 -7.06 -9.32 -13.32
C PRO A 226 -8.26 -8.35 -13.44
N GLU A 227 -9.17 -8.35 -12.46
CA GLU A 227 -10.36 -7.49 -12.43
C GLU A 227 -10.04 -6.01 -12.21
N SER A 228 -8.84 -5.64 -11.74
CA SER A 228 -8.53 -4.20 -11.68
C SER A 228 -8.45 -3.53 -13.05
N ALA A 229 -8.43 -4.28 -14.16
CA ALA A 229 -8.62 -3.74 -15.50
C ALA A 229 -10.07 -3.22 -15.72
N ASP A 230 -11.06 -3.70 -14.97
CA ASP A 230 -12.46 -3.23 -15.03
C ASP A 230 -12.60 -1.79 -14.55
N ALA A 231 -11.57 -1.26 -13.84
CA ALA A 231 -11.49 0.15 -13.49
C ALA A 231 -11.57 1.05 -14.73
N VAL A 232 -11.07 0.59 -15.88
CA VAL A 232 -11.15 1.29 -17.17
C VAL A 232 -12.61 1.49 -17.58
N ILE A 233 -13.43 0.45 -17.47
CA ILE A 233 -14.85 0.46 -17.84
C ILE A 233 -15.61 1.40 -16.89
N ALA A 234 -15.37 1.28 -15.58
CA ALA A 234 -16.08 2.06 -14.57
C ALA A 234 -15.72 3.55 -14.57
N ARG A 235 -14.63 3.95 -15.22
CA ARG A 235 -14.09 5.32 -15.28
C ARG A 235 -14.14 5.94 -16.68
N ASP A 236 -14.48 5.15 -17.69
CA ASP A 236 -14.49 5.55 -19.10
C ASP A 236 -13.11 6.12 -19.51
N SER A 237 -12.06 5.34 -19.18
CA SER A 237 -10.67 5.70 -19.48
C SER A 237 -10.28 5.28 -20.88
N LYS A 238 -9.62 6.16 -21.62
CA LYS A 238 -9.19 5.89 -23.01
C LYS A 238 -7.80 5.26 -23.07
N VAL A 239 -6.98 5.48 -22.04
CA VAL A 239 -5.63 4.92 -21.91
C VAL A 239 -5.49 4.15 -20.60
N PHE A 240 -4.94 2.94 -20.69
CA PHE A 240 -4.64 2.10 -19.55
C PHE A 240 -3.16 1.68 -19.51
N VAL A 241 -2.46 2.03 -18.44
CA VAL A 241 -1.06 1.63 -18.24
C VAL A 241 -0.98 0.66 -17.07
N ALA A 242 -0.42 -0.53 -17.30
CA ALA A 242 -0.26 -1.52 -16.26
C ALA A 242 1.17 -2.09 -16.22
N ASP A 243 1.59 -2.59 -15.06
CA ASP A 243 2.84 -3.35 -14.99
C ASP A 243 2.70 -4.66 -15.78
N LYS A 244 1.60 -5.39 -15.62
CA LYS A 244 1.33 -6.66 -16.30
C LYS A 244 -0.13 -6.78 -16.73
N LEU A 245 -0.39 -7.30 -17.93
CA LEU A 245 -1.73 -7.57 -18.45
C LEU A 245 -1.87 -9.06 -18.78
N SER A 246 -3.05 -9.63 -18.55
CA SER A 246 -3.38 -10.96 -19.07
C SER A 246 -3.85 -10.87 -20.53
N ASP A 247 -3.78 -11.97 -21.28
CA ASP A 247 -4.28 -12.01 -22.66
C ASP A 247 -5.77 -11.67 -22.74
N GLN A 248 -6.55 -12.08 -21.73
CA GLN A 248 -7.96 -11.71 -21.62
C GLN A 248 -8.14 -10.20 -21.41
N ASN A 249 -7.32 -9.55 -20.57
CA ASN A 249 -7.39 -8.10 -20.41
C ASN A 249 -7.04 -7.37 -21.71
N LYS A 250 -6.01 -7.83 -22.44
CA LYS A 250 -5.62 -7.26 -23.73
C LYS A 250 -6.79 -7.32 -24.72
N ALA A 251 -7.39 -8.51 -24.89
CA ALA A 251 -8.54 -8.70 -25.78
C ALA A 251 -9.75 -7.84 -25.39
N GLN A 252 -10.06 -7.72 -24.09
CA GLN A 252 -11.14 -6.87 -23.61
C GLN A 252 -10.88 -5.38 -23.87
N LEU A 253 -9.65 -4.91 -23.64
CA LEU A 253 -9.29 -3.51 -23.89
C LEU A 253 -9.33 -3.20 -25.40
N ASP A 254 -8.90 -4.14 -26.24
CA ASP A 254 -8.99 -4.03 -27.69
C ASP A 254 -10.47 -3.96 -28.16
N GLU A 255 -11.36 -4.80 -27.63
CA GLU A 255 -12.80 -4.79 -27.94
C GLU A 255 -13.47 -3.48 -27.52
N LEU A 256 -13.05 -2.91 -26.38
CA LEU A 256 -13.52 -1.62 -25.89
C LEU A 256 -12.87 -0.42 -26.60
N GLY A 257 -11.89 -0.67 -27.49
CA GLY A 257 -11.10 0.38 -28.15
C GLY A 257 -10.30 1.25 -27.17
N VAL A 258 -9.86 0.67 -26.04
CA VAL A 258 -9.01 1.34 -25.06
C VAL A 258 -7.55 1.09 -25.41
N GLU A 259 -6.77 2.16 -25.48
CA GLU A 259 -5.34 2.10 -25.69
C GLU A 259 -4.64 1.56 -24.43
N TRP A 260 -3.75 0.58 -24.57
CA TRP A 260 -3.12 -0.07 -23.42
C TRP A 260 -1.61 -0.22 -23.54
N VAL A 261 -0.93 -0.13 -22.40
CA VAL A 261 0.52 -0.32 -22.27
C VAL A 261 0.81 -1.33 -21.16
N GLU A 262 1.52 -2.40 -21.50
CA GLU A 262 2.09 -3.34 -20.54
C GLU A 262 3.59 -3.04 -20.37
N LEU A 263 4.00 -2.67 -19.16
CA LEU A 263 5.37 -2.24 -18.89
C LEU A 263 6.33 -3.41 -18.68
N ARG A 264 5.87 -4.54 -18.13
CA ARG A 264 6.66 -5.74 -17.85
C ARG A 264 6.83 -6.64 -19.08
N GLU A 265 7.13 -6.01 -20.21
CA GLU A 265 7.58 -6.64 -21.45
C GLU A 265 8.88 -5.97 -21.90
N ILE A 266 9.67 -6.66 -22.72
CA ILE A 266 10.90 -6.07 -23.25
C ILE A 266 10.58 -4.84 -24.08
N ASN A 267 11.07 -3.67 -23.65
CA ASN A 267 10.70 -2.38 -24.21
C ASN A 267 9.19 -2.07 -24.17
N GLY A 268 8.43 -2.63 -23.23
CA GLY A 268 6.98 -2.44 -23.15
C GLY A 268 6.53 -0.98 -23.11
N PHE A 269 7.33 -0.12 -22.46
CA PHE A 269 7.10 1.34 -22.44
C PHE A 269 7.06 1.99 -23.83
N LYS A 270 7.68 1.40 -24.87
CA LYS A 270 7.61 1.91 -26.25
C LYS A 270 6.21 1.87 -26.83
N LYS A 271 5.35 0.98 -26.33
CA LYS A 271 3.94 0.95 -26.74
C LYS A 271 3.22 2.25 -26.40
N PHE A 272 3.68 2.98 -25.37
CA PHE A 272 3.12 4.29 -25.04
C PHE A 272 3.26 5.29 -26.20
N LYS A 273 4.30 5.19 -27.02
CA LYS A 273 4.42 5.99 -28.24
C LYS A 273 3.29 5.70 -29.22
N THR A 274 3.01 4.42 -29.47
CA THR A 274 1.90 4.02 -30.34
C THR A 274 0.57 4.57 -29.83
N VAL A 275 0.36 4.58 -28.51
CA VAL A 275 -0.82 5.21 -27.89
C VAL A 275 -0.86 6.72 -28.21
N LEU A 276 0.25 7.44 -28.05
CA LEU A 276 0.32 8.87 -28.36
C LEU A 276 0.04 9.14 -29.84
N ASP A 277 0.60 8.33 -30.74
CA ASP A 277 0.39 8.44 -32.19
C ASP A 277 -1.08 8.21 -32.56
N ASN A 278 -1.72 7.18 -31.99
CA ASN A 278 -3.14 6.88 -32.21
C ASN A 278 -4.08 7.97 -31.69
N LEU A 279 -3.68 8.67 -30.63
CA LEU A 279 -4.44 9.79 -30.04
C LEU A 279 -4.08 11.15 -30.65
N GLU A 280 -3.24 11.17 -31.70
CA GLU A 280 -2.75 12.38 -32.36
C GLU A 280 -2.07 13.38 -31.39
N ILE A 281 -1.38 12.86 -30.37
CA ILE A 281 -0.66 13.68 -29.39
C ILE A 281 0.78 13.90 -29.88
N PRO A 282 1.25 15.16 -29.97
CA PRO A 282 2.62 15.47 -30.36
C PRO A 282 3.64 14.77 -29.45
N ASN A 283 4.55 14.01 -30.06
CA ASN A 283 5.58 13.26 -29.36
C ASN A 283 6.82 13.10 -30.26
N SER A 284 7.94 12.70 -29.67
CA SER A 284 9.13 12.31 -30.42
C SER A 284 9.91 11.23 -29.70
N ASP A 285 10.65 10.43 -30.46
CA ASP A 285 11.52 9.41 -29.87
C ASP A 285 12.63 10.06 -29.01
N PHE A 286 12.99 9.36 -27.93
CA PHE A 286 14.24 9.63 -27.25
C PHE A 286 15.38 8.96 -28.03
N CYS A 287 16.37 9.75 -28.44
CA CYS A 287 17.51 9.28 -29.22
C CYS A 287 18.68 8.81 -28.35
N GLU A 288 18.53 8.84 -27.02
CA GLU A 288 19.61 8.62 -26.05
C GLU A 288 19.49 7.28 -25.33
N ASN A 289 20.54 6.92 -24.59
CA ASN A 289 20.53 5.77 -23.69
C ASN A 289 19.43 5.94 -22.64
N LEU A 290 18.54 4.94 -22.52
CA LEU A 290 17.41 4.93 -21.58
C LEU A 290 17.84 5.23 -20.13
N GLU A 291 19.01 4.75 -19.68
CA GLU A 291 19.50 5.03 -18.33
C GLU A 291 19.77 6.51 -18.11
N LEU A 292 20.46 7.15 -19.06
CA LEU A 292 20.82 8.57 -18.96
C LEU A 292 19.57 9.45 -18.97
N GLU A 293 18.59 9.09 -19.78
CA GLU A 293 17.34 9.84 -19.85
C GLU A 293 16.50 9.65 -18.58
N LEU A 294 16.45 8.43 -18.03
CA LEU A 294 15.80 8.18 -16.73
C LEU A 294 16.51 8.92 -15.60
N ASP A 295 17.84 9.00 -15.61
CA ASP A 295 18.61 9.76 -14.62
C ASP A 295 18.26 11.26 -14.66
N ARG A 296 18.10 11.84 -15.86
CA ARG A 296 17.69 13.25 -16.02
C ARG A 296 16.24 13.49 -15.61
N ILE A 297 15.33 12.58 -15.97
CA ILE A 297 13.89 12.74 -15.70
C ILE A 297 13.57 12.56 -14.21
N LEU A 298 14.28 11.63 -13.55
CA LEU A 298 14.09 11.25 -12.15
C LEU A 298 15.11 11.92 -11.21
N ALA A 299 15.96 12.84 -11.68
CA ALA A 299 16.78 13.69 -10.82
C ALA A 299 15.88 14.50 -9.87
#